data_AF-A0A6I3UTM0-F1
#
_entry.id   AF-A0A6I3UTM0-F1
#
_cell.length_a   1.000
_cell.length_b   1.000
_cell.length_c   1.000
_cell.angle_alpha   90.00
_cell.angle_beta   90.00
_cell.angle_gamma   90.00
#
_symmetry.space_group_name_H-M   'P 1'
#
loop_
_entity.id
_entity.type
_entity.pdbx_description
1 polymer ?
#
loop_
_entity_poly.entity_id
_entity_poly.type
_entity_poly.pdbx_seq_one_letter_code
_entity_poly.pdbx_strand_id
1 'polypeptide(L)'
;FMRQKHPRAKFVQFFWSYNPPRNPYSWINEWFESIKTNKNYLAHSSTYLDDELGFVTEQMLEDIERIKENDYDYYRYLYLGEAVGLGNNVYNMSMFHAIDALPSDDKLIGISFALDGGHQQSATACCAFGITAKGKVILLDTWYYSPAGQVVKKAPSQLSKEIYAYMRSVIEKYRVQALQYTIDSAEGALRNQMFLDFGLKWHPVAKLRKVTMIDSFQSLLAQGRFYYLNTENNKI
;
A
#
# COMPACT_ATOMS: atom_id res chain seq x y z
N PHE A 1 31.29 -12.22 2.69
CA PHE A 1 32.35 -13.25 2.76
C PHE A 1 33.71 -12.58 2.57
N MET A 2 34.73 -13.00 3.32
CA MET A 2 36.08 -12.41 3.24
C MET A 2 36.88 -13.09 2.12
N ARG A 3 37.36 -12.32 1.14
CA ARG A 3 38.23 -12.85 0.08
C ARG A 3 39.72 -12.75 0.45
N GLN A 4 40.13 -11.66 1.10
CA GLN A 4 41.52 -11.40 1.51
C GLN A 4 41.55 -10.56 2.79
N LYS A 5 42.57 -10.74 3.63
CA LYS A 5 42.87 -9.90 4.80
C LYS A 5 44.19 -9.18 4.56
N HIS A 6 44.21 -7.86 4.72
CA HIS A 6 45.44 -7.08 4.62
C HIS A 6 46.44 -7.47 5.73
N PRO A 7 47.76 -7.61 5.45
CA PRO A 7 48.75 -8.03 6.46
C PRO A 7 48.79 -7.15 7.73
N ARG A 8 48.46 -5.85 7.59
CA ARG A 8 48.41 -4.90 8.71
C ARG A 8 47.11 -4.93 9.53
N ALA A 9 46.06 -5.61 9.06
CA ALA A 9 44.80 -5.70 9.78
C ALA A 9 44.85 -6.86 10.80
N LYS A 10 44.61 -6.56 12.08
CA LYS A 10 44.54 -7.60 13.14
C LYS A 10 43.45 -8.63 12.81
N PHE A 11 42.26 -8.15 12.44
CA PHE A 11 41.14 -8.95 11.95
C PHE A 11 40.25 -8.11 11.01
N VAL A 12 39.32 -8.75 10.29
CA VAL A 12 38.34 -8.08 9.42
C VAL A 12 36.98 -8.09 10.11
N GLN A 13 36.32 -6.93 10.15
CA GLN A 13 34.98 -6.78 10.69
C GLN A 13 33.94 -6.80 9.56
N PHE A 14 32.82 -7.47 9.81
CA PHE A 14 31.63 -7.41 8.97
C PHE A 14 30.52 -6.76 9.78
N PHE A 15 29.86 -5.78 9.18
CA PHE A 15 28.70 -5.11 9.76
C PHE A 15 27.47 -5.50 8.94
N TRP A 16 26.44 -5.96 9.63
CA TRP A 16 25.13 -6.24 9.06
C TRP A 16 24.10 -5.43 9.83
N SER A 17 23.20 -4.78 9.09
CA SER A 17 22.06 -4.06 9.65
C SER A 17 20.85 -4.37 8.78
N TYR A 18 19.72 -4.66 9.42
CA TYR A 18 18.48 -4.98 8.76
C TYR A 18 17.32 -4.75 9.73
N ASN A 19 16.14 -4.46 9.19
CA ASN A 19 14.89 -4.56 9.94
C ASN A 19 14.40 -6.02 9.81
N PRO A 20 14.06 -6.70 10.92
CA PRO A 20 13.63 -8.09 10.88
C PRO A 20 12.45 -8.28 9.93
N PRO A 21 12.50 -9.20 8.96
CA PRO A 21 11.35 -9.49 8.11
C PRO A 21 10.21 -10.11 8.94
N ARG A 22 8.96 -9.84 8.53
CA ARG A 22 7.76 -10.39 9.20
C ARG A 22 7.72 -11.89 9.32
N ASN A 23 8.24 -12.59 8.32
CA ASN A 23 8.24 -14.04 8.32
C ASN A 23 9.26 -14.52 9.38
N PRO A 24 8.80 -15.15 10.48
CA PRO A 24 9.70 -15.64 11.52
C PRO A 24 10.69 -16.68 10.98
N TYR A 25 10.29 -17.44 9.96
CA TYR A 25 11.12 -18.45 9.28
C TYR A 25 12.02 -17.85 8.17
N SER A 26 12.22 -16.53 8.16
CA SER A 26 13.20 -15.95 7.26
C SER A 26 14.61 -16.38 7.69
N TRP A 27 15.43 -16.80 6.72
CA TRP A 27 16.80 -17.26 6.97
C TRP A 27 17.62 -16.27 7.81
N ILE A 28 17.37 -14.96 7.69
CA ILE A 28 18.10 -13.94 8.44
C ILE A 28 17.72 -13.91 9.92
N ASN A 29 16.46 -14.19 10.25
CA ASN A 29 15.99 -14.28 11.63
C ASN A 29 16.56 -15.55 12.30
N GLU A 30 16.50 -16.68 11.60
CA GLU A 30 17.12 -17.94 12.05
C GLU A 30 18.64 -17.79 12.23
N TRP A 31 19.30 -17.14 11.27
CA TRP A 31 20.72 -16.86 11.35
C TRP A 31 21.06 -15.95 12.54
N PHE A 32 20.29 -14.90 12.79
CA PHE A 32 20.47 -14.03 13.95
C PHE A 32 20.40 -14.80 15.27
N GLU A 33 19.38 -15.64 15.45
CA GLU A 33 19.26 -16.48 16.65
C GLU A 33 20.47 -17.43 16.81
N SER A 34 20.98 -17.96 15.69
CA SER A 34 22.18 -18.81 15.71
C SER A 34 23.46 -18.08 16.13
N ILE A 35 23.62 -16.79 15.75
CA ILE A 35 24.82 -16.01 16.06
C ILE A 35 24.72 -15.30 17.41
N LYS A 36 23.52 -15.09 17.95
CA LYS A 36 23.28 -14.39 19.22
C LYS A 36 24.01 -15.02 20.41
N THR A 37 24.21 -16.33 20.36
CA THR A 37 24.95 -17.09 21.39
C THR A 37 26.42 -17.32 21.04
N ASN A 38 26.87 -16.87 19.86
CA ASN A 38 28.23 -17.09 19.37
C ASN A 38 29.17 -15.98 19.84
N LYS A 39 30.21 -16.35 20.59
CA LYS A 39 31.20 -15.42 21.18
C LYS A 39 31.99 -14.59 20.14
N ASN A 40 31.99 -14.98 18.87
CA ASN A 40 32.69 -14.26 17.80
C ASN A 40 31.84 -13.15 17.17
N TYR A 41 30.58 -13.01 17.57
CA TYR A 41 29.65 -12.02 17.04
C TYR A 41 29.22 -11.05 18.14
N LEU A 42 29.03 -9.79 17.74
CA LEU A 42 28.25 -8.83 18.52
C LEU A 42 26.86 -8.80 17.90
N ALA A 43 25.89 -9.44 18.56
CA ALA A 43 24.48 -9.38 18.17
C ALA A 43 23.78 -8.33 19.02
N HIS A 44 23.17 -7.34 18.36
CA HIS A 44 22.46 -6.24 19.00
C HIS A 44 21.14 -5.99 18.27
N SER A 45 20.11 -5.64 19.03
CA SER A 45 18.79 -5.23 18.55
C SER A 45 18.40 -3.95 19.28
N SER A 46 17.83 -3.00 18.55
CA SER A 46 17.32 -1.74 19.09
C SER A 46 15.98 -1.41 18.47
N THR A 47 15.21 -0.62 19.19
CA THR A 47 13.91 -0.08 18.81
C THR A 47 13.95 1.44 18.95
N TYR A 48 12.84 2.10 18.64
CA TYR A 48 12.71 3.54 18.91
C TYR A 48 12.74 3.88 20.41
N LEU A 49 12.53 2.90 21.30
CA LEU A 49 12.58 3.08 22.75
C LEU A 49 14.01 3.21 23.29
N ASP A 50 15.00 2.81 22.49
CA ASP A 50 16.43 2.82 22.85
C ASP A 50 17.13 4.11 22.38
N ASP A 51 16.35 5.14 21.97
CA ASP A 51 16.89 6.40 21.46
C ASP A 51 17.40 7.32 22.58
N GLU A 52 18.67 7.18 22.93
CA GLU A 52 19.36 8.05 23.89
C GLU A 52 19.74 9.43 23.32
N LEU A 53 19.76 9.58 21.99
CA LEU A 53 20.29 10.76 21.31
C LEU A 53 19.19 11.76 20.90
N GLY A 54 17.91 11.41 21.09
CA GLY A 54 16.77 12.29 20.83
C GLY A 54 16.47 12.49 19.35
N PHE A 55 16.66 11.45 18.53
CA PHE A 55 16.23 11.43 17.14
C PHE A 55 14.71 11.25 16.98
N VAL A 56 14.06 10.59 17.94
CA VAL A 56 12.61 10.36 17.95
C VAL A 56 11.92 11.60 18.51
N THR A 57 11.22 12.31 17.63
CA THR A 57 10.49 13.53 18.01
C THR A 57 9.12 13.20 18.61
N GLU A 58 8.52 14.17 19.30
CA GLU A 58 7.16 14.05 19.85
C GLU A 58 6.13 13.70 18.74
N GLN A 59 6.23 14.35 17.58
CA GLN A 59 5.38 14.05 16.43
C GLN A 59 5.53 12.60 15.94
N MET A 60 6.76 12.05 15.96
CA MET A 60 6.98 10.65 15.60
C MET A 60 6.37 9.71 16.64
N LEU A 61 6.45 10.03 17.93
CA LEU A 61 5.82 9.24 18.99
C LEU A 61 4.30 9.23 18.87
N GLU A 62 3.68 10.36 18.55
CA GLU A 62 2.24 10.45 18.28
C GLU A 62 1.82 9.55 17.11
N ASP A 63 2.60 9.54 16.03
CA ASP A 63 2.36 8.67 14.87
C ASP A 63 2.52 7.18 15.23
N ILE A 64 3.52 6.84 16.04
CA ILE A 64 3.75 5.48 16.54
C ILE A 64 2.58 5.01 17.42
N GLU A 65 2.15 5.84 18.38
CA GLU A 65 1.04 5.50 19.28
C GLU A 65 -0.27 5.38 18.50
N ARG A 66 -0.53 6.24 17.52
CA ARG A 66 -1.70 6.09 16.62
C ARG A 66 -1.68 4.75 15.88
N ILE A 67 -0.53 4.35 15.35
CA ILE A 67 -0.39 3.05 14.67
C ILE A 67 -0.60 1.89 15.65
N LYS A 68 -0.06 2.00 16.87
CA LYS A 68 -0.21 1.00 17.94
C LYS A 68 -1.65 0.82 18.39
N GLU A 69 -2.42 1.91 18.48
CA GLU A 69 -3.85 1.89 18.82
C GLU A 69 -4.69 1.23 17.72
N ASN A 70 -4.35 1.45 16.45
CA ASN A 70 -5.11 0.91 15.32
C ASN A 70 -4.70 -0.54 14.98
N ASP A 71 -3.41 -0.79 14.75
CA ASP A 71 -2.87 -2.09 14.31
C ASP A 71 -1.66 -2.49 15.16
N TYR A 72 -1.94 -3.09 16.31
CA TYR A 72 -0.92 -3.46 17.29
C TYR A 72 0.12 -4.46 16.75
N ASP A 73 -0.28 -5.41 15.90
CA ASP A 73 0.67 -6.35 15.30
C ASP A 73 1.57 -5.67 14.26
N TYR A 74 1.02 -4.71 13.48
CA TYR A 74 1.84 -3.89 12.60
C TYR A 74 2.84 -3.02 13.40
N TYR A 75 2.41 -2.47 14.54
CA TYR A 75 3.29 -1.73 15.46
C TYR A 75 4.45 -2.59 15.96
N ARG A 76 4.16 -3.80 16.48
CA ARG A 76 5.18 -4.74 16.97
C ARG A 76 6.21 -5.08 15.87
N TYR A 77 5.74 -5.28 14.66
CA TYR A 77 6.63 -5.52 13.52
C TYR A 77 7.49 -4.29 13.18
N LEU A 78 6.85 -3.16 12.91
CA LEU A 78 7.51 -2.00 12.34
C LEU A 78 8.41 -1.27 13.34
N TYR A 79 7.99 -1.19 14.60
CA TYR A 79 8.63 -0.35 15.62
C TYR A 79 9.35 -1.14 16.71
N LEU A 80 8.92 -2.39 17.00
CA LEU A 80 9.60 -3.26 17.96
C LEU A 80 10.49 -4.33 17.29
N GLY A 81 10.46 -4.45 15.96
CA GLY A 81 11.26 -5.42 15.22
C GLY A 81 10.83 -6.87 15.43
N GLU A 82 9.60 -7.10 15.85
CA GLU A 82 9.11 -8.45 16.14
C GLU A 82 8.62 -9.17 14.88
N ALA A 83 9.03 -10.41 14.69
CA ALA A 83 8.52 -11.26 13.60
C ALA A 83 7.13 -11.83 13.95
N VAL A 84 6.09 -10.98 13.82
CA VAL A 84 4.70 -11.31 14.17
C VAL A 84 4.03 -12.36 13.25
N GLY A 85 4.69 -12.80 12.17
CA GLY A 85 4.12 -13.72 11.19
C GLY A 85 3.29 -13.01 10.12
N LEU A 86 2.95 -13.73 9.05
CA LEU A 86 2.17 -13.19 7.92
C LEU A 86 0.65 -13.36 8.10
N GLY A 87 0.19 -14.04 9.17
CA GLY A 87 -1.20 -14.46 9.31
C GLY A 87 -1.70 -15.23 8.09
N ASN A 88 -3.02 -15.36 7.96
CA ASN A 88 -3.66 -15.90 6.74
C ASN A 88 -3.99 -14.80 5.71
N ASN A 89 -4.08 -13.53 6.16
CA ASN A 89 -4.47 -12.39 5.35
C ASN A 89 -3.30 -11.42 5.18
N VAL A 90 -3.12 -10.91 3.96
CA VAL A 90 -2.09 -9.90 3.67
C VAL A 90 -2.39 -8.58 4.40
N TYR A 91 -3.66 -8.23 4.55
CA TYR A 91 -4.11 -7.03 5.25
C TYR A 91 -4.97 -7.39 6.46
N ASN A 92 -4.86 -6.58 7.52
CA ASN A 92 -5.74 -6.67 8.66
C ASN A 92 -7.12 -6.10 8.28
N MET A 93 -8.10 -6.99 8.07
CA MET A 93 -9.44 -6.59 7.61
C MET A 93 -10.20 -5.72 8.60
N SER A 94 -9.84 -5.74 9.90
CA SER A 94 -10.45 -4.85 10.90
C SER A 94 -10.13 -3.37 10.67
N MET A 95 -9.10 -3.06 9.86
CA MET A 95 -8.69 -1.70 9.50
C MET A 95 -9.50 -1.11 8.34
N PHE A 96 -10.40 -1.89 7.74
CA PHE A 96 -11.27 -1.42 6.67
C PHE A 96 -12.58 -0.94 7.29
N HIS A 97 -12.72 0.38 7.39
CA HIS A 97 -13.87 0.99 8.03
C HIS A 97 -14.89 1.48 7.00
N ALA A 98 -16.08 0.88 7.03
CA ALA A 98 -17.23 1.35 6.28
C ALA A 98 -17.74 2.67 6.87
N ILE A 99 -18.13 3.60 6.00
CA ILE A 99 -18.84 4.82 6.36
C ILE A 99 -20.07 4.98 5.47
N ASP A 100 -21.17 5.48 6.03
CA ASP A 100 -22.41 5.68 5.25
C ASP A 100 -22.43 7.04 4.53
N ALA A 101 -21.66 8.00 5.04
CA ALA A 101 -21.54 9.35 4.47
C ALA A 101 -20.15 9.93 4.71
N LEU A 102 -19.77 10.92 3.90
CA LEU A 102 -18.53 11.66 4.09
C LEU A 102 -18.54 12.46 5.40
N PRO A 103 -17.42 12.55 6.13
CA PRO A 103 -17.34 13.39 7.32
C PRO A 103 -17.64 14.85 7.00
N SER A 104 -18.50 15.48 7.81
CA SER A 104 -18.89 16.89 7.60
C SER A 104 -17.77 17.88 7.93
N ASP A 105 -16.81 17.47 8.74
CA ASP A 105 -15.67 18.25 9.24
C ASP A 105 -14.38 18.03 8.44
N ASP A 106 -14.42 17.20 7.39
CA ASP A 106 -13.25 16.85 6.59
C ASP A 106 -13.60 16.82 5.09
N LYS A 107 -13.34 17.94 4.42
CA LYS A 107 -13.75 18.14 3.03
C LYS A 107 -12.85 17.36 2.07
N LEU A 108 -13.44 16.87 0.98
CA LEU A 108 -12.68 16.37 -0.16
C LEU A 108 -11.91 17.51 -0.84
N ILE A 109 -10.62 17.29 -1.10
CA ILE A 109 -9.77 18.20 -1.88
C ILE A 109 -9.65 17.76 -3.35
N GLY A 110 -9.97 16.50 -3.63
CA GLY A 110 -10.01 15.95 -4.98
C GLY A 110 -10.14 14.43 -4.99
N ILE A 111 -10.13 13.86 -6.19
CA ILE A 111 -10.34 12.43 -6.43
C ILE A 111 -9.18 11.87 -7.26
N SER A 112 -8.60 10.78 -6.79
CA SER A 112 -7.64 9.98 -7.56
C SER A 112 -8.34 8.74 -8.09
N PHE A 113 -8.25 8.51 -9.40
CA PHE A 113 -8.78 7.31 -10.02
C PHE A 113 -7.68 6.26 -10.16
N ALA A 114 -7.98 5.01 -9.81
CA ALA A 114 -7.08 3.88 -10.00
C ALA A 114 -7.77 2.80 -10.85
N LEU A 115 -7.14 2.42 -11.95
CA LEU A 115 -7.66 1.47 -12.92
C LEU A 115 -6.78 0.23 -12.98
N ASP A 116 -7.37 -0.93 -12.71
CA ASP A 116 -6.76 -2.23 -12.92
C ASP A 116 -7.44 -2.92 -14.11
N GLY A 117 -6.62 -3.26 -15.11
CA GLY A 117 -7.05 -3.81 -16.38
C GLY A 117 -7.08 -5.32 -16.36
N GLY A 118 -8.26 -5.90 -16.61
CA GLY A 118 -8.40 -7.35 -16.72
C GLY A 118 -8.28 -7.84 -18.16
N HIS A 119 -7.43 -8.84 -18.40
CA HIS A 119 -7.32 -9.46 -19.71
C HIS A 119 -8.04 -10.81 -19.77
N GLN A 120 -8.83 -11.03 -20.83
CA GLN A 120 -9.58 -12.23 -21.23
C GLN A 120 -10.48 -12.89 -20.18
N GLN A 121 -9.98 -13.23 -19.00
CA GLN A 121 -10.70 -13.88 -17.90
C GLN A 121 -10.71 -13.03 -16.63
N SER A 122 -9.81 -12.05 -16.51
CA SER A 122 -9.70 -11.19 -15.34
C SER A 122 -10.66 -10.00 -15.44
N ALA A 123 -11.20 -9.56 -14.31
CA ALA A 123 -12.06 -8.41 -14.23
C ALA A 123 -11.29 -7.10 -14.40
N THR A 124 -11.97 -6.06 -14.88
CA THR A 124 -11.46 -4.68 -14.92
C THR A 124 -12.17 -3.88 -13.83
N ALA A 125 -11.40 -3.12 -13.05
CA ALA A 125 -11.92 -2.30 -11.97
C ALA A 125 -11.38 -0.86 -12.06
N CYS A 126 -12.24 0.14 -11.87
CA CYS A 126 -11.85 1.53 -11.74
C CYS A 126 -12.39 2.10 -10.43
N CYS A 127 -11.51 2.36 -9.47
CA CYS A 127 -11.87 2.89 -8.17
C CYS A 127 -11.71 4.40 -8.14
N ALA A 128 -12.66 5.09 -7.51
CA ALA A 128 -12.57 6.51 -7.21
C ALA A 128 -12.18 6.72 -5.75
N PHE A 129 -10.97 7.22 -5.50
CA PHE A 129 -10.48 7.52 -4.16
C PHE A 129 -10.55 9.01 -3.87
N GLY A 130 -11.44 9.41 -2.97
CA GLY A 130 -11.50 10.75 -2.44
C GLY A 130 -10.36 11.01 -1.47
N ILE A 131 -9.64 12.11 -1.66
CA ILE A 131 -8.62 12.59 -0.74
C ILE A 131 -9.20 13.74 0.06
N THR A 132 -9.11 13.68 1.39
CA THR A 132 -9.65 14.73 2.27
C THR A 132 -8.58 15.73 2.71
N ALA A 133 -8.99 16.87 3.25
CA ALA A 133 -8.11 17.91 3.75
C ALA A 133 -7.27 17.44 4.97
N LYS A 134 -7.82 16.56 5.81
CA LYS A 134 -7.09 15.90 6.91
C LYS A 134 -6.27 14.69 6.45
N GLY A 135 -6.18 14.44 5.15
CA GLY A 135 -5.35 13.39 4.57
C GLY A 135 -5.94 11.98 4.65
N LYS A 136 -7.26 11.83 4.82
CA LYS A 136 -7.93 10.54 4.69
C LYS A 136 -8.08 10.15 3.21
N VAL A 137 -8.08 8.85 2.96
CA VAL A 137 -8.34 8.24 1.65
C VAL A 137 -9.64 7.47 1.75
N ILE A 138 -10.63 7.83 0.95
CA ILE A 138 -11.97 7.25 1.01
C ILE A 138 -12.28 6.63 -0.35
N LEU A 139 -12.56 5.32 -0.41
CA LEU A 139 -13.14 4.71 -1.59
C LEU A 139 -14.58 5.21 -1.76
N LEU A 140 -14.79 6.09 -2.74
CA LEU A 140 -16.06 6.79 -2.98
C LEU A 140 -17.04 5.94 -3.78
N ASP A 141 -16.52 5.22 -4.77
CA ASP A 141 -17.28 4.36 -5.67
C ASP A 141 -16.32 3.45 -6.44
N THR A 142 -16.86 2.37 -7.00
CA THR A 142 -16.11 1.41 -7.82
C THR A 142 -16.91 1.08 -9.07
N TRP A 143 -16.28 1.26 -10.23
CA TRP A 143 -16.76 0.68 -11.47
C TRP A 143 -16.09 -0.67 -11.68
N TYR A 144 -16.86 -1.69 -12.05
CA TYR A 144 -16.35 -3.04 -12.19
C TYR A 144 -17.02 -3.81 -13.32
N TYR A 145 -16.20 -4.59 -14.02
CA TYR A 145 -16.64 -5.47 -15.09
C TYR A 145 -15.90 -6.80 -15.01
N SER A 146 -16.63 -7.90 -14.85
CA SER A 146 -16.09 -9.26 -14.95
C SER A 146 -16.45 -9.89 -16.30
N PRO A 147 -15.46 -10.36 -17.09
CA PRO A 147 -15.72 -11.10 -18.32
C PRO A 147 -16.17 -12.55 -18.07
N ALA A 148 -16.14 -13.03 -16.83
CA ALA A 148 -16.55 -14.38 -16.48
C ALA A 148 -18.03 -14.59 -16.78
N GLY A 149 -18.37 -15.68 -17.50
CA GLY A 149 -19.74 -15.98 -17.91
C GLY A 149 -20.28 -15.12 -19.07
N GLN A 150 -19.50 -14.17 -19.59
CA GLN A 150 -19.92 -13.34 -20.72
C GLN A 150 -19.57 -14.00 -22.05
N VAL A 151 -20.56 -14.14 -22.93
CA VAL A 151 -20.39 -14.70 -24.28
C VAL A 151 -19.61 -13.73 -25.18
N VAL A 152 -19.93 -12.44 -25.10
CA VAL A 152 -19.24 -11.36 -25.83
C VAL A 152 -18.55 -10.46 -24.82
N LYS A 153 -17.22 -10.47 -24.85
CA LYS A 153 -16.39 -9.68 -23.92
C LYS A 153 -16.23 -8.25 -24.45
N LYS A 154 -16.27 -7.28 -23.53
CA LYS A 154 -16.10 -5.87 -23.87
C LYS A 154 -14.71 -5.61 -24.45
N ALA A 155 -14.66 -4.90 -25.57
CA ALA A 155 -13.42 -4.40 -26.17
C ALA A 155 -12.93 -3.14 -25.43
N PRO A 156 -11.64 -2.77 -25.56
CA PRO A 156 -11.12 -1.54 -24.97
C PRO A 156 -11.92 -0.28 -25.33
N SER A 157 -12.46 -0.18 -26.54
CA SER A 157 -13.28 0.95 -27.01
C SER A 157 -14.67 1.04 -26.36
N GLN A 158 -15.14 -0.05 -25.75
CA GLN A 158 -16.36 -0.05 -24.92
C GLN A 158 -16.00 0.28 -23.47
N LEU A 159 -14.95 -0.36 -22.94
CA LEU A 159 -14.45 -0.12 -21.59
C LEU A 159 -14.07 1.35 -21.39
N SER A 160 -13.38 1.97 -22.35
CA SER A 160 -12.97 3.38 -22.26
C SER A 160 -14.15 4.32 -22.06
N LYS A 161 -15.23 4.13 -22.83
CA LYS A 161 -16.44 4.96 -22.77
C LYS A 161 -17.18 4.80 -21.45
N GLU A 162 -17.32 3.57 -20.97
CA GLU A 162 -17.98 3.29 -19.70
C GLU A 162 -17.20 3.85 -18.51
N ILE A 163 -15.88 3.62 -18.48
CA ILE A 163 -15.00 4.14 -17.45
C ILE A 163 -15.00 5.68 -17.47
N TYR A 164 -14.97 6.30 -18.65
CA TYR A 164 -15.05 7.76 -18.76
C TYR A 164 -16.38 8.32 -18.25
N ALA A 165 -17.50 7.72 -18.64
CA ALA A 165 -18.82 8.11 -18.15
C ALA A 165 -18.92 7.97 -16.61
N TYR A 166 -18.38 6.89 -16.06
CA TYR A 166 -18.28 6.67 -14.62
C TYR A 166 -17.43 7.75 -13.92
N MET A 167 -16.22 8.05 -14.41
CA MET A 167 -15.38 9.09 -13.80
C MET A 167 -16.08 10.44 -13.81
N ARG A 168 -16.79 10.78 -14.91
CA ARG A 168 -17.57 12.01 -15.02
C ARG A 168 -18.71 12.06 -14.01
N SER A 169 -19.45 10.97 -13.82
CA SER A 169 -20.55 10.93 -12.85
C SER A 169 -20.05 11.11 -11.41
N VAL A 170 -18.91 10.51 -11.07
CA VAL A 170 -18.26 10.67 -9.76
C VAL A 170 -17.81 12.12 -9.55
N ILE A 171 -17.11 12.73 -10.53
CA ILE A 171 -16.67 14.13 -10.45
C ILE A 171 -17.87 15.08 -10.30
N GLU A 172 -18.95 14.85 -11.04
CA GLU A 172 -20.16 15.66 -10.98
C GLU A 172 -20.88 15.54 -9.63
N LYS A 173 -20.95 14.32 -9.08
CA LYS A 173 -21.55 14.03 -7.77
C LYS A 173 -20.83 14.76 -6.64
N TYR A 174 -19.49 14.66 -6.59
CA TYR A 174 -18.71 15.21 -5.48
C TYR A 174 -18.21 16.63 -5.72
N ARG A 175 -18.29 17.13 -6.96
CA ARG A 175 -17.94 18.51 -7.36
C ARG A 175 -16.52 18.93 -6.97
N VAL A 176 -15.58 18.00 -7.08
CA VAL A 176 -14.15 18.22 -6.84
C VAL A 176 -13.33 17.76 -8.05
N GLN A 177 -12.12 18.30 -8.19
CA GLN A 177 -11.24 17.97 -9.31
C GLN A 177 -10.66 16.55 -9.20
N ALA A 178 -10.34 15.97 -10.36
CA ALA A 178 -9.47 14.80 -10.40
C ALA A 178 -8.01 15.22 -10.14
N LEU A 179 -7.33 14.52 -9.24
CA LEU A 179 -5.95 14.78 -8.87
C LEU A 179 -4.97 13.92 -9.67
N GLN A 180 -5.35 12.66 -9.91
CA GLN A 180 -4.48 11.68 -10.55
C GLN A 180 -5.33 10.60 -11.24
N TYR A 181 -4.82 10.12 -12.38
CA TYR A 181 -5.34 8.93 -13.06
C TYR A 181 -4.22 7.90 -13.10
N THR A 182 -4.34 6.83 -12.32
CA THR A 182 -3.31 5.79 -12.18
C THR A 182 -3.79 4.49 -12.79
N ILE A 183 -2.97 3.86 -13.64
CA ILE A 183 -3.31 2.60 -14.31
C ILE A 183 -2.21 1.55 -14.10
N ASP A 184 -2.56 0.26 -14.09
CA ASP A 184 -1.53 -0.78 -14.13
C ASP A 184 -0.59 -0.59 -15.32
N SER A 185 0.70 -0.79 -15.09
CA SER A 185 1.73 -0.50 -16.09
C SER A 185 1.66 -1.43 -17.30
N ALA A 186 1.06 -2.61 -17.17
CA ALA A 186 0.90 -3.55 -18.28
C ALA A 186 -0.36 -3.28 -19.10
N GLU A 187 -1.27 -2.42 -18.65
CA GLU A 187 -2.52 -2.11 -19.34
C GLU A 187 -2.34 -1.02 -20.40
N GLY A 188 -1.58 -1.35 -21.45
CA GLY A 188 -1.28 -0.42 -22.54
C GLY A 188 -2.46 -0.15 -23.48
N ALA A 189 -3.29 -1.17 -23.73
CA ALA A 189 -4.37 -1.08 -24.71
C ALA A 189 -5.46 -0.11 -24.26
N LEU A 190 -5.99 -0.30 -23.04
CA LEU A 190 -7.01 0.59 -22.50
C LEU A 190 -6.46 2.01 -22.27
N ARG A 191 -5.21 2.15 -21.81
CA ARG A 191 -4.56 3.47 -21.68
C ARG A 191 -4.54 4.24 -23.01
N ASN A 192 -4.09 3.59 -24.08
CA ASN A 192 -4.02 4.20 -25.40
C ASN A 192 -5.42 4.55 -25.92
N GLN A 193 -6.41 3.68 -25.66
CA GLN A 193 -7.80 3.93 -26.03
C GLN A 193 -8.40 5.12 -25.27
N MET A 194 -8.13 5.26 -23.96
CA MET A 194 -8.56 6.42 -23.16
C MET A 194 -8.00 7.74 -23.71
N PHE A 195 -6.74 7.73 -24.16
CA PHE A 195 -6.13 8.90 -24.80
C PHE A 195 -6.74 9.19 -26.17
N LEU A 196 -6.97 8.15 -26.99
CA LEU A 196 -7.58 8.30 -28.31
C LEU A 196 -8.99 8.88 -28.24
N ASP A 197 -9.83 8.37 -27.32
CA ASP A 197 -11.24 8.73 -27.24
C ASP A 197 -11.46 10.09 -26.53
N PHE A 198 -10.66 10.39 -25.50
CA PHE A 198 -10.93 11.52 -24.59
C PHE A 198 -9.75 12.46 -24.36
N GLY A 199 -8.59 12.20 -24.96
CA GLY A 199 -7.34 12.94 -24.68
C GLY A 199 -6.83 12.73 -23.25
N LEU A 200 -7.37 11.77 -22.50
CA LEU A 200 -7.07 11.58 -21.08
C LEU A 200 -5.81 10.72 -20.89
N LYS A 201 -4.79 11.30 -20.26
CA LYS A 201 -3.53 10.61 -19.97
C LYS A 201 -3.60 9.93 -18.60
N TRP A 202 -3.49 8.61 -18.61
CA TRP A 202 -3.31 7.82 -17.40
C TRP A 202 -1.83 7.56 -17.13
N HIS A 203 -1.43 7.74 -15.88
CA HIS A 203 -0.09 7.52 -15.39
C HIS A 203 0.10 6.04 -15.01
N PRO A 204 0.95 5.28 -15.73
CA PRO A 204 1.23 3.90 -15.37
C PRO A 204 1.97 3.84 -14.02
N VAL A 205 1.57 2.92 -13.15
CA VAL A 205 2.27 2.68 -11.88
C VAL A 205 3.73 2.27 -12.14
N ALA A 206 4.67 2.92 -11.45
CA ALA A 206 6.06 2.44 -11.38
C ALA A 206 6.10 1.20 -10.48
N LYS A 207 6.22 0.00 -11.09
CA LYS A 207 6.19 -1.26 -10.34
C LYS A 207 7.40 -1.36 -9.40
N LEU A 208 7.12 -1.29 -8.09
CA LEU A 208 8.08 -1.59 -7.02
C LEU A 208 8.06 -3.09 -6.71
N ARG A 209 8.92 -3.52 -5.77
CA ARG A 209 8.83 -4.87 -5.22
C ARG A 209 7.46 -5.07 -4.58
N LYS A 210 6.86 -6.25 -4.79
CA LYS A 210 5.53 -6.59 -4.26
C LYS A 210 5.40 -6.31 -2.76
N VAL A 211 6.43 -6.64 -1.98
CA VAL A 211 6.50 -6.40 -0.54
C VAL A 211 6.37 -4.91 -0.23
N THR A 212 7.12 -4.05 -0.92
CA THR A 212 7.07 -2.59 -0.73
C THR A 212 5.70 -2.00 -1.03
N MET A 213 5.01 -2.49 -2.07
CA MET A 213 3.66 -2.03 -2.40
C MET A 213 2.65 -2.44 -1.31
N ILE A 214 2.74 -3.67 -0.80
CA ILE A 214 1.90 -4.18 0.29
C ILE A 214 2.13 -3.35 1.57
N ASP A 215 3.39 -3.15 1.95
CA ASP A 215 3.75 -2.40 3.16
C ASP A 215 3.24 -0.96 3.10
N SER A 216 3.27 -0.33 1.92
CA SER A 216 2.80 1.04 1.74
C SER A 216 1.30 1.17 2.01
N PHE A 217 0.48 0.24 1.50
CA PHE A 217 -0.95 0.26 1.76
C PHE A 217 -1.27 -0.16 3.20
N GLN A 218 -0.53 -1.11 3.77
CA GLN A 218 -0.72 -1.48 5.17
C GLN A 218 -0.38 -0.33 6.12
N SER A 219 0.63 0.48 5.83
CA SER A 219 0.92 1.68 6.60
C SER A 219 -0.26 2.67 6.56
N LEU A 220 -0.92 2.84 5.41
CA LEU A 220 -2.12 3.68 5.30
C LEU A 220 -3.28 3.16 6.17
N LEU A 221 -3.50 1.85 6.17
CA LEU A 221 -4.50 1.18 7.00
C LEU A 221 -4.19 1.38 8.50
N ALA A 222 -2.96 1.07 8.92
CA ALA A 222 -2.52 1.18 10.31
C ALA A 222 -2.52 2.63 10.83
N GLN A 223 -2.36 3.62 9.95
CA GLN A 223 -2.55 5.02 10.32
C GLN A 223 -4.02 5.41 10.58
N GLY A 224 -4.99 4.53 10.29
CA GLY A 224 -6.42 4.81 10.45
C GLY A 224 -6.95 5.80 9.41
N ARG A 225 -6.32 5.84 8.22
CA ARG A 225 -6.59 6.88 7.20
C ARG A 225 -7.44 6.40 6.04
N PHE A 226 -7.70 5.09 5.94
CA PHE A 226 -8.49 4.52 4.86
C PHE A 226 -9.92 4.22 5.31
N TYR A 227 -10.88 4.58 4.46
CA TYR A 227 -12.30 4.29 4.65
C TYR A 227 -12.93 3.92 3.31
N TYR A 228 -14.13 3.35 3.32
CA TYR A 228 -14.92 3.15 2.11
C TYR A 228 -16.39 3.50 2.34
N LEU A 229 -17.03 4.08 1.34
CA LEU A 229 -18.47 4.30 1.40
C LEU A 229 -19.21 2.97 1.25
N ASN A 230 -20.18 2.73 2.13
CA ASN A 230 -21.01 1.53 2.13
C ASN A 230 -22.07 1.59 1.00
N THR A 231 -21.62 1.47 -0.24
CA THR A 231 -22.46 1.43 -1.44
C THR A 231 -22.46 0.04 -2.06
N GLU A 232 -23.50 -0.30 -2.82
CA GLU A 232 -23.57 -1.60 -3.49
C GLU A 232 -22.38 -1.84 -4.43
N ASN A 233 -21.97 -0.80 -5.15
CA ASN A 233 -20.81 -0.83 -6.02
C ASN A 233 -19.49 -1.11 -5.30
N ASN A 234 -19.39 -0.88 -3.98
CA ASN A 234 -18.18 -1.15 -3.21
C ASN A 234 -18.18 -2.51 -2.51
N LYS A 235 -19.22 -3.35 -2.72
CA LYS A 235 -19.34 -4.70 -2.13
C LYS A 235 -18.82 -5.83 -3.03
N ILE A 236 -17.96 -5.49 -3.98
CA ILE A 236 -17.44 -6.40 -5.02
C ILE A 236 -16.57 -7.50 -4.42
#